data_AF-A0A7S2IRS3-F1
#
_entry.id   AF-A0A7S2IRS3-F1
#
_cell.length_a   1.000
_cell.length_b   1.000
_cell.length_c   1.000
_cell.angle_alpha   90.00
_cell.angle_beta   90.00
_cell.angle_gamma   90.00
#
_symmetry.space_group_name_H-M   'P 1'
#
loop_
_entity.id
_entity.type
_entity.pdbx_description
1 polymer ?
#
loop_
_entity_poly.entity_id
_entity_poly.type
_entity_poly.pdbx_seq_one_letter_code
_entity_poly.pdbx_strand_id
1 'polypeptide(L)'
;MGLLVVIAAVAAWASFFSRAGKYFLESASKALQHGSFTMDVLVATSACVTSVYGLGLTVLCFFSAPGPGLKALQRNAAHFLAMAPVLLLVVLVGKRIELRAKQRTAAALKELLAAQPVTATVRPHESTGGFQELPFELLEL
;
A
#
# COMPACT_ATOMS: atom_id res chain seq x y z
N MET A 1 29.95 6.44 16.58
CA MET A 1 29.66 6.83 15.18
C MET A 1 29.61 5.63 14.24
N GLY A 2 30.53 4.65 14.32
CA GLY A 2 30.39 3.36 13.61
C GLY A 2 29.12 2.58 13.99
N LEU A 3 28.69 2.68 15.26
CA LEU A 3 27.44 2.11 15.75
C LEU A 3 26.20 2.58 14.95
N LEU A 4 26.13 3.85 14.53
CA LEU A 4 24.99 4.37 13.76
C LEU A 4 24.93 3.78 12.34
N VAL A 5 26.08 3.59 11.71
CA VAL A 5 26.17 2.95 10.40
C VAL A 5 25.81 1.46 10.50
N VAL A 6 26.25 0.78 11.55
CA VAL A 6 25.88 -0.62 11.81
C VAL A 6 24.39 -0.74 12.11
N ILE A 7 23.80 0.14 12.93
CA ILE A 7 22.36 0.14 13.20
C ILE A 7 21.57 0.43 11.93
N ALA A 8 21.99 1.40 11.11
CA ALA A 8 21.33 1.70 9.84
C ALA A 8 21.42 0.51 8.88
N ALA A 9 22.58 -0.15 8.79
CA ALA A 9 22.77 -1.36 7.99
C ALA A 9 21.89 -2.51 8.46
N VAL A 10 21.81 -2.75 9.77
CA VAL A 10 20.92 -3.76 10.37
C VAL A 10 19.45 -3.41 10.12
N ALA A 11 19.06 -2.14 10.21
CA ALA A 11 17.70 -1.70 9.93
C ALA A 11 17.33 -1.88 8.45
N ALA A 12 18.22 -1.51 7.52
CA ALA A 12 18.04 -1.75 6.09
C ALA A 12 17.95 -3.25 5.79
N TRP A 13 18.77 -4.07 6.44
CA TRP A 13 18.74 -5.53 6.31
C TRP A 13 17.45 -6.12 6.88
N ALA A 14 16.99 -5.64 8.04
CA ALA A 14 15.74 -6.05 8.66
C ALA A 14 14.52 -5.66 7.82
N SER A 15 14.51 -4.48 7.21
CA SER A 15 13.41 -4.05 6.33
C SER A 15 13.35 -4.84 5.02
N PHE A 16 14.50 -5.24 4.47
CA PHE A 16 14.56 -6.04 3.24
C PHE A 16 14.24 -7.52 3.49
N PHE A 17 14.66 -8.09 4.63
CA PHE A 17 14.44 -9.49 4.97
C PHE A 17 13.12 -9.77 5.71
N SER A 18 12.51 -8.72 6.28
CA SER A 18 11.12 -8.74 6.75
C SER A 18 10.18 -9.12 5.60
N ARG A 19 9.11 -9.87 5.91
CA ARG A 19 8.06 -10.29 4.95
C ARG A 19 7.55 -9.14 4.06
N ALA A 20 7.62 -7.90 4.53
CA ALA A 20 7.24 -6.72 3.76
C ALA A 20 8.17 -6.45 2.56
N GLY A 21 9.50 -6.53 2.73
CA GLY A 21 10.46 -6.32 1.64
C GLY A 21 10.34 -7.39 0.56
N LYS A 22 10.18 -8.65 0.96
CA LYS A 22 9.95 -9.78 0.04
C LYS A 22 8.66 -9.61 -0.77
N TYR A 23 7.56 -9.20 -0.13
CA TYR A 23 6.30 -8.94 -0.81
C TYR A 23 6.42 -7.86 -1.89
N PHE A 24 7.13 -6.77 -1.62
CA PHE A 24 7.34 -5.71 -2.61
C PHE A 24 8.24 -6.15 -3.77
N LEU A 25 9.31 -6.90 -3.51
CA LEU A 25 10.18 -7.43 -4.57
C LEU A 25 9.47 -8.45 -5.46
N GLU A 26 8.66 -9.34 -4.87
CA GLU A 26 7.86 -10.31 -5.61
C GLU A 26 6.74 -9.65 -6.42
N SER A 27 6.02 -8.68 -5.86
CA SER A 27 5.01 -7.92 -6.61
C SER A 27 5.63 -7.12 -7.75
N ALA A 28 6.78 -6.50 -7.54
CA ALA A 28 7.44 -5.71 -8.56
C ALA A 28 7.99 -6.57 -9.71
N SER A 29 8.62 -7.70 -9.41
CA SER A 29 9.13 -8.63 -10.43
C SER A 29 8.00 -9.23 -11.28
N LYS A 30 6.87 -9.60 -10.66
CA LYS A 30 5.68 -10.08 -11.37
C LYS A 30 5.03 -9.01 -12.24
N ALA A 31 4.93 -7.78 -11.75
CA ALA A 31 4.34 -6.67 -12.51
C ALA A 31 5.22 -6.23 -13.69
N LEU A 32 6.55 -6.30 -13.54
CA LEU A 32 7.49 -6.07 -14.65
C LEU A 32 7.32 -7.11 -15.77
N GLN A 33 7.14 -8.39 -15.40
CA GLN A 33 6.92 -9.47 -16.37
C GLN A 33 5.61 -9.29 -17.16
N HIS A 34 4.60 -8.66 -16.57
CA HIS A 34 3.31 -8.38 -17.20
C HIS A 34 3.25 -7.00 -17.89
N GLY A 35 4.35 -6.24 -17.91
CA GLY A 35 4.41 -4.90 -18.51
C GLY A 35 3.51 -3.85 -17.83
N SER A 36 3.08 -4.10 -16.60
CA SER A 36 2.15 -3.23 -15.87
C SER A 36 2.90 -2.38 -14.84
N PHE A 37 2.86 -1.05 -15.01
CA PHE A 37 3.42 -0.10 -14.05
C PHE A 37 2.40 0.24 -12.97
N THR A 38 2.36 -0.58 -11.91
CA THR A 38 1.49 -0.34 -10.75
C THR A 38 2.20 0.48 -9.66
N MET A 39 1.44 1.05 -8.70
CA MET A 39 1.99 1.80 -7.56
C MET A 39 3.08 1.02 -6.81
N ASP A 40 2.89 -0.30 -6.66
CA ASP A 40 3.82 -1.17 -5.94
C ASP A 40 5.16 -1.30 -6.68
N VAL A 41 5.18 -1.22 -8.02
CA VAL A 41 6.41 -1.23 -8.82
C VAL A 41 7.23 0.00 -8.54
N LEU A 42 6.64 1.20 -8.61
CA LEU A 42 7.36 2.46 -8.40
C LEU A 42 7.99 2.54 -7.00
N VAL A 43 7.25 2.08 -5.98
CA VAL A 43 7.72 2.05 -4.59
C VAL A 43 8.84 1.03 -4.41
N ALA A 44 8.70 -0.17 -4.99
CA ALA A 44 9.72 -1.21 -4.92
C ALA A 44 11.00 -0.82 -5.66
N THR A 45 10.92 -0.24 -6.87
CA THR A 45 12.09 0.20 -7.61
C THR A 45 12.79 1.35 -6.90
N SER A 46 12.04 2.31 -6.34
CA SER A 46 12.61 3.42 -5.56
C SER A 46 13.35 2.91 -4.32
N ALA A 47 12.72 2.03 -3.55
CA ALA A 47 13.34 1.42 -2.37
C ALA A 47 14.60 0.62 -2.76
N CYS A 48 14.57 -0.13 -3.85
CA CYS A 48 15.71 -0.87 -4.36
C CYS A 48 16.88 0.06 -4.73
N VAL A 49 16.63 1.11 -5.52
CA VAL A 49 17.66 2.08 -5.93
C VAL A 49 18.24 2.80 -4.72
N THR A 50 17.41 3.26 -3.79
CA THR A 50 17.85 3.93 -2.57
C THR A 50 18.71 3.03 -1.68
N SER A 51 18.31 1.76 -1.50
CA SER A 51 19.08 0.78 -0.73
C SER A 51 20.41 0.44 -1.40
N VAL A 52 20.43 0.19 -2.71
CA VAL A 52 21.66 -0.12 -3.45
C VAL A 52 22.64 1.05 -3.41
N TYR A 53 22.15 2.27 -3.63
CA TYR A 53 22.98 3.48 -3.58
C TYR A 53 23.58 3.70 -2.18
N GLY A 54 22.75 3.66 -1.14
CA GLY A 54 23.24 3.85 0.23
C GLY A 54 24.24 2.77 0.66
N LEU A 55 24.03 1.51 0.25
CA LEU A 55 24.96 0.41 0.52
C LEU A 55 26.29 0.58 -0.24
N GLY A 56 26.24 1.08 -1.48
CA GLY A 56 27.42 1.48 -2.24
C GLY A 56 28.24 2.57 -1.54
N LEU A 57 27.58 3.60 -0.99
CA LEU A 57 28.25 4.62 -0.17
C LEU A 57 28.87 4.05 1.11
N THR A 58 28.19 3.09 1.76
CA THR A 58 28.75 2.41 2.94
C THR A 58 30.01 1.63 2.60
N VAL A 59 30.04 0.92 1.46
CA VAL A 59 31.22 0.21 0.97
C VAL A 59 32.35 1.19 0.65
N LEU A 60 32.05 2.28 -0.08
CA LEU A 60 33.05 3.30 -0.42
C LEU A 60 33.63 3.97 0.83
N CYS A 61 32.81 4.17 1.85
CA CYS A 61 33.25 4.64 3.15
C CYS A 61 34.18 3.66 3.86
N PHE A 62 33.98 2.35 3.71
CA PHE A 62 34.82 1.33 4.32
C PHE A 62 36.24 1.32 3.71
N PHE A 63 36.37 1.60 2.42
CA PHE A 63 37.66 1.64 1.72
C PHE A 63 38.33 3.02 1.72
N SER A 64 37.67 4.06 2.24
CA SER A 64 38.19 5.43 2.23
C SER A 64 39.08 5.72 3.46
N ALA A 65 40.19 6.42 3.24
CA ALA A 65 41.11 6.82 4.31
C ALA A 65 40.47 7.83 5.29
N PRO A 66 40.87 7.85 6.58
CA PRO A 66 40.34 8.80 7.55
C PRO A 66 40.62 10.25 7.13
N GLY A 67 39.56 11.04 6.92
CA GLY A 67 39.66 12.44 6.53
C GLY A 67 38.33 13.19 6.66
N PRO A 68 38.31 14.52 6.51
CA PRO A 68 37.10 15.34 6.64
C PRO A 68 36.00 14.93 5.62
N GLY A 69 36.38 14.45 4.44
CA GLY A 69 35.45 13.90 3.45
C GLY A 69 34.74 12.61 3.89
N LEU A 70 35.36 11.81 4.76
CA LEU A 70 34.78 10.56 5.26
C LEU A 70 33.52 10.81 6.10
N LYS A 71 33.51 11.87 6.91
CA LYS A 71 32.35 12.23 7.74
C LYS A 71 31.13 12.63 6.89
N ALA A 72 31.37 13.36 5.79
CA ALA A 72 30.31 13.72 4.86
C ALA A 72 29.74 12.48 4.16
N LEU A 73 30.62 11.58 3.72
CA LEU A 73 30.24 10.33 3.07
C LEU A 73 29.44 9.41 4.00
N GLN A 74 29.85 9.27 5.27
CA GLN A 74 29.14 8.51 6.29
C GLN A 74 27.74 9.03 6.56
N ARG A 75 27.60 10.36 6.66
CA ARG A 75 26.31 11.00 6.87
C ARG A 75 25.37 10.72 5.69
N ASN A 76 25.87 10.86 4.47
CA ASN A 76 25.10 10.57 3.26
C ASN A 76 24.68 9.09 3.20
N ALA A 77 25.60 8.15 3.46
CA ALA A 77 25.29 6.72 3.50
C ALA A 77 24.15 6.41 4.49
N ALA A 78 24.22 6.96 5.71
CA ALA A 78 23.20 6.77 6.73
C ALA A 78 21.85 7.38 6.34
N HIS A 79 21.83 8.56 5.70
CA HIS A 79 20.60 9.17 5.19
C HIS A 79 19.91 8.28 4.16
N PHE A 80 20.64 7.82 3.13
CA PHE A 80 20.04 6.98 2.09
C PHE A 80 19.56 5.63 2.65
N LEU A 81 20.32 5.00 3.55
CA LEU A 81 19.86 3.77 4.20
C LEU A 81 18.59 3.95 5.03
N ALA A 82 18.43 5.09 5.69
CA ALA A 82 17.26 5.38 6.52
C ALA A 82 16.01 5.77 5.68
N MET A 83 16.18 6.33 4.49
CA MET A 83 15.05 6.79 3.67
C MET A 83 14.22 5.65 3.10
N ALA A 84 14.85 4.56 2.64
CA ALA A 84 14.12 3.40 2.10
C ALA A 84 13.08 2.80 3.06
N PRO A 85 13.41 2.47 4.33
CA PRO A 85 12.43 1.91 5.25
C PRO A 85 11.37 2.93 5.70
N VAL A 86 11.71 4.21 5.82
CA VAL A 86 10.74 5.27 6.14
C VAL A 86 9.70 5.40 5.03
N LEU A 87 10.14 5.42 3.76
CA LEU A 87 9.25 5.50 2.61
C LEU A 87 8.32 4.28 2.56
N LEU A 88 8.87 3.07 2.71
CA LEU A 88 8.08 1.83 2.76
C LEU A 88 7.03 1.87 3.87
N LEU A 89 7.40 2.35 5.06
CA LEU A 89 6.49 2.44 6.20
C LEU A 89 5.31 3.37 5.90
N VAL A 90 5.57 4.58 5.39
CA VAL A 90 4.52 5.57 5.09
C VAL A 90 3.56 5.04 4.03
N VAL A 91 4.08 4.43 2.96
CA VAL A 91 3.26 3.84 1.91
C VAL A 91 2.39 2.71 2.45
N LEU A 92 2.96 1.82 3.27
CA LEU A 92 2.23 0.68 3.84
C LEU A 92 1.10 1.14 4.77
N VAL A 93 1.36 2.17 5.57
CA VAL A 93 0.35 2.81 6.44
C VAL A 93 -0.75 3.45 5.60
N GLY A 94 -0.40 4.18 4.54
CA GLY A 94 -1.38 4.76 3.61
C GLY A 94 -2.31 3.70 3.00
N LYS A 95 -1.72 2.61 2.49
CA LYS A 95 -2.46 1.49 1.90
C LYS A 95 -3.41 0.82 2.90
N ARG A 96 -3.00 0.72 4.18
CA ARG A 96 -3.85 0.22 5.27
C ARG A 96 -5.05 1.14 5.54
N ILE A 97 -4.85 2.45 5.54
CA ILE A 97 -5.93 3.43 5.73
C ILE A 97 -6.91 3.37 4.55
N GLU A 98 -6.38 3.32 3.33
CA GLU A 98 -7.17 3.23 2.10
C GLU A 98 -8.05 1.98 2.08
N LEU A 99 -7.49 0.81 2.40
CA LEU A 99 -8.24 -0.44 2.47
C LEU A 99 -9.35 -0.39 3.53
N ARG A 100 -9.09 0.21 4.70
CA ARG A 100 -10.11 0.40 5.74
C ARG A 100 -11.23 1.31 5.29
N ALA A 101 -10.92 2.38 4.57
CA ALA A 101 -11.93 3.29 4.03
C ALA A 101 -12.81 2.58 2.99
N LYS A 102 -12.18 1.86 2.04
CA LYS A 102 -12.88 1.07 1.01
C LYS A 102 -13.78 -0.02 1.60
N GLN A 103 -13.35 -0.65 2.68
CA GLN A 103 -14.18 -1.64 3.39
C GLN A 103 -15.44 -1.01 4.00
N ARG A 104 -15.31 0.16 4.62
CA ARG A 104 -16.45 0.87 5.21
C ARG A 104 -17.44 1.34 4.16
N THR A 105 -16.97 1.89 3.05
CA THR A 105 -17.86 2.33 1.96
C THR A 105 -18.56 1.15 1.29
N ALA A 106 -17.85 0.04 1.09
CA ALA A 106 -18.45 -1.18 0.56
C ALA A 106 -19.53 -1.76 1.49
N ALA A 107 -19.33 -1.68 2.81
CA ALA A 107 -20.33 -2.11 3.79
C ALA A 107 -21.60 -1.25 3.75
N ALA A 108 -21.44 0.08 3.75
CA ALA A 108 -22.57 1.00 3.63
C ALA A 108 -23.33 0.84 2.31
N LEU A 109 -22.60 0.61 1.21
CA LEU A 109 -23.23 0.32 -0.08
C LEU A 109 -24.06 -0.97 -0.05
N LYS A 110 -23.55 -2.03 0.60
CA LYS A 110 -24.31 -3.28 0.77
C LYS A 110 -25.57 -3.07 1.60
N GLU A 111 -25.50 -2.26 2.65
CA GLU A 111 -26.66 -1.91 3.48
C GLU A 111 -27.71 -1.14 2.68
N LEU A 112 -27.28 -0.19 1.85
CA LEU A 112 -28.17 0.54 0.94
C LEU A 112 -28.88 -0.39 -0.06
N LEU A 113 -28.12 -1.32 -0.65
CA LEU A 113 -28.69 -2.33 -1.56
C LEU A 113 -29.66 -3.28 -0.86
N ALA A 114 -29.38 -3.64 0.41
CA ALA A 114 -30.26 -4.49 1.21
C ALA A 114 -31.57 -3.78 1.63
N ALA A 115 -31.56 -2.45 1.72
CA ALA A 115 -32.75 -1.66 2.04
C ALA A 115 -33.71 -1.47 0.85
N GLN A 116 -33.36 -1.97 -0.34
CA GLN A 116 -34.24 -1.90 -1.51
C GLN A 116 -35.49 -2.78 -1.27
N PRO A 117 -36.71 -2.22 -1.37
CA PRO A 117 -37.93 -2.97 -1.12
C PRO A 117 -38.15 -4.03 -2.19
N VAL A 118 -38.42 -5.26 -1.78
CA VAL A 118 -38.62 -6.41 -2.68
C VAL A 118 -40.09 -6.52 -3.12
N THR A 119 -41.02 -6.06 -2.28
CA THR A 119 -42.46 -6.15 -2.51
C THR A 119 -43.12 -4.80 -2.32
N ALA A 120 -44.19 -4.55 -3.07
CA ALA A 120 -45.09 -3.42 -2.84
C ALA A 120 -46.51 -3.93 -2.67
N THR A 121 -47.22 -3.35 -1.69
CA THR A 121 -48.65 -3.57 -1.54
C THR A 121 -49.39 -2.53 -2.37
N VAL A 122 -50.13 -2.98 -3.38
CA VAL A 122 -50.93 -2.11 -4.25
C VAL A 122 -52.41 -2.29 -4.00
N ARG A 123 -53.15 -1.19 -4.16
CA ARG A 123 -54.62 -1.18 -4.12
C ARG A 123 -55.15 -0.98 -5.55
N PRO A 124 -55.82 -1.96 -6.16
CA PRO A 124 -56.41 -1.80 -7.48
C PRO A 124 -57.53 -0.73 -7.44
N HIS A 125 -57.72 -0.03 -8.56
CA HIS A 125 -58.66 1.09 -8.70
C HIS A 125 -60.15 0.64 -8.72
N GLU A 126 -60.44 -0.65 -8.90
CA GLU A 126 -61.80 -1.18 -8.79
C GLU A 126 -62.21 -1.34 -7.32
N SER A 127 -63.32 -0.69 -6.96
CA SER A 127 -63.87 -0.48 -5.61
C SER A 127 -64.26 -1.76 -4.82
N THR A 128 -63.76 -2.94 -5.17
CA THR A 128 -64.04 -4.20 -4.44
C THR A 128 -62.87 -5.19 -4.51
N GLY A 129 -61.62 -4.72 -4.54
CA GLY A 129 -60.42 -5.55 -4.47
C GLY A 129 -59.65 -5.37 -3.15
N GLY A 130 -59.32 -6.47 -2.47
CA GLY A 130 -58.43 -6.48 -1.31
C GLY A 130 -56.98 -6.10 -1.67
N PHE A 131 -56.17 -5.77 -0.68
CA PHE A 131 -54.74 -5.48 -0.87
C PHE A 131 -54.02 -6.69 -1.48
N GLN A 132 -53.25 -6.49 -2.57
CA GLN A 132 -52.38 -7.52 -3.15
C GLN A 132 -50.91 -7.10 -3.00
N GLU A 133 -50.07 -8.07 -2.62
CA GLU A 133 -48.62 -7.92 -2.61
C GLU A 133 -48.06 -8.34 -3.97
N LEU A 134 -47.44 -7.41 -4.69
CA LEU A 134 -46.78 -7.65 -5.96
C LEU A 134 -45.26 -7.43 -5.80
N PRO A 135 -44.42 -8.26 -6.43
CA PRO A 135 -42.98 -8.02 -6.46
C PRO A 135 -42.69 -6.71 -7.21
N PHE A 136 -41.71 -5.95 -6.69
CA PHE A 136 -41.43 -4.59 -7.16
C PHE A 136 -41.09 -4.52 -8.67
N GLU A 137 -40.56 -5.60 -9.26
CA GLU A 137 -40.22 -5.71 -10.68
C GLU A 137 -41.43 -5.67 -11.63
N LEU A 138 -42.63 -5.97 -11.13
CA LEU A 138 -43.87 -5.99 -11.92
C LEU A 138 -44.67 -4.69 -11.78
N LEU A 139 -44.15 -3.69 -11.07
CA LEU A 139 -44.74 -2.35 -11.02
C LEU A 139 -44.31 -1.56 -12.25
N GLU A 140 -45.23 -1.40 -13.20
CA GLU A 140 -45.11 -0.34 -14.21
C GLU A 140 -45.38 1.00 -13.50
N LEU A 141 -44.34 1.84 -13.37
CA LEU A 141 -44.42 3.21 -12.84
C LEU A 141 -44.78 4.22 -13.93
#